data_AF-A0A7C4JA39-F1
#
_entry.id   AF-A0A7C4JA39-F1
#
_cell.length_a   1.000
_cell.length_b   1.000
_cell.length_c   1.000
_cell.angle_alpha   90.00
_cell.angle_beta   90.00
_cell.angle_gamma   90.00
#
_symmetry.space_group_name_H-M   'P 1'
#
loop_
_entity.id
_entity.type
_entity.pdbx_description
1 polymer ?
#
loop_
_entity_poly.entity_id
_entity_poly.type
_entity_poly.pdbx_seq_one_letter_code
_entity_poly.pdbx_strand_id
1 'polypeptide(L)'
;MKADLHVHTEFSDGRDPPEVMIEAAEARGLKLLAITDHGPALHVGMKENEISGYLSTLENLRENAKLKLLVGIEANVLNESGDIDIEEETREKLDILVLGIHRLWFVSDPREMALAYLRSLVNAIKKHKIDVVAHPFQFHGDLSRFLTIDEIRELLEVAASRGTAIEVNEKYRAPGEDFYRACLENGVMLSVGTDSHRAESVGRLDWVSGMLEKIGVSEGDLLYTRFLR
;
A
#
# COMPACT_ATOMS: atom_id res chain seq x y z
N MET A 1 -8.34 11.74 -9.36
CA MET A 1 -7.41 10.63 -9.68
C MET A 1 -8.14 9.52 -10.45
N LYS A 2 -7.41 8.65 -11.16
CA LYS A 2 -7.99 7.53 -11.93
C LYS A 2 -8.01 6.20 -11.18
N ALA A 3 -7.24 6.08 -10.10
CA ALA A 3 -7.06 4.85 -9.35
C ALA A 3 -7.08 5.12 -7.85
N ASP A 4 -7.47 4.10 -7.10
CA ASP A 4 -7.27 3.97 -5.66
C ASP A 4 -6.74 2.55 -5.39
N LEU A 5 -5.49 2.43 -4.96
CA LEU A 5 -4.78 1.15 -4.86
C LEU A 5 -4.68 0.61 -3.44
N HIS A 6 -5.42 1.21 -2.49
CA HIS A 6 -5.38 0.79 -1.09
C HIS A 6 -6.73 1.07 -0.42
N VAL A 7 -7.58 0.04 -0.36
CA VAL A 7 -8.87 0.08 0.34
C VAL A 7 -9.18 -1.25 1.04
N HIS A 8 -9.94 -1.19 2.13
CA HIS A 8 -10.26 -2.31 3.02
C HIS A 8 -11.77 -2.53 3.08
N THR A 9 -12.20 -3.78 3.23
CA THR A 9 -13.60 -4.19 3.27
C THR A 9 -13.91 -4.89 4.60
N GLU A 10 -15.13 -5.38 4.76
CA GLU A 10 -15.53 -6.18 5.93
C GLU A 10 -14.77 -7.51 6.09
N PHE A 11 -13.94 -7.91 5.11
CA PHE A 11 -13.06 -9.06 5.27
C PHE A 11 -11.93 -8.82 6.30
N SER A 12 -11.50 -7.58 6.49
CA SER A 12 -10.61 -7.19 7.59
C SER A 12 -11.31 -6.21 8.55
N ASP A 13 -10.97 -4.93 8.50
CA ASP A 13 -11.48 -3.90 9.42
C ASP A 13 -12.20 -2.76 8.72
N GLY A 14 -12.43 -2.90 7.42
CA GLY A 14 -13.43 -2.14 6.69
C GLY A 14 -14.83 -2.40 7.23
N ARG A 15 -15.72 -1.42 7.06
CA ARG A 15 -17.11 -1.50 7.55
C ARG A 15 -18.11 -1.89 6.49
N ASP A 16 -17.75 -1.70 5.23
CA ASP A 16 -18.63 -1.91 4.09
C ASP A 16 -18.16 -3.14 3.29
N PRO A 17 -19.10 -3.91 2.72
CA PRO A 17 -18.77 -5.08 1.91
C PRO A 17 -18.11 -4.67 0.58
N PRO A 18 -17.34 -5.56 -0.06
CA PRO A 18 -16.59 -5.24 -1.27
C PRO A 18 -17.45 -4.68 -2.41
N GLU A 19 -18.68 -5.16 -2.58
CA GLU A 19 -19.62 -4.67 -3.59
C GLU A 19 -19.89 -3.17 -3.43
N VAL A 20 -20.13 -2.74 -2.19
CA VAL A 20 -20.43 -1.34 -1.87
C VAL A 20 -19.18 -0.47 -2.06
N MET A 21 -17.99 -1.00 -1.76
CA MET A 21 -16.72 -0.31 -2.02
C MET A 21 -16.47 -0.11 -3.52
N ILE A 22 -16.74 -1.14 -4.34
CA ILE A 22 -16.64 -1.11 -5.80
C ILE A 22 -17.64 -0.11 -6.40
N GLU A 23 -18.91 -0.18 -6.01
CA GLU A 23 -19.94 0.75 -6.48
C GLU A 23 -19.57 2.21 -6.17
N ALA A 24 -19.01 2.46 -4.98
CA ALA A 24 -18.59 3.79 -4.59
C ALA A 24 -17.36 4.28 -5.38
N ALA A 25 -16.42 3.39 -5.72
CA ALA A 25 -15.32 3.71 -6.63
C ALA A 25 -15.82 4.05 -8.05
N GLU A 26 -16.76 3.27 -8.58
CA GLU A 26 -17.40 3.52 -9.88
C GLU A 26 -18.14 4.86 -9.91
N ALA A 27 -18.92 5.16 -8.85
CA ALA A 27 -19.65 6.41 -8.72
C ALA A 27 -18.73 7.65 -8.69
N ARG A 28 -17.47 7.48 -8.27
CA ARG A 28 -16.43 8.52 -8.31
C ARG A 28 -15.67 8.58 -9.63
N GLY A 29 -16.00 7.73 -10.59
CA GLY A 29 -15.38 7.69 -11.90
C GLY A 29 -13.97 7.10 -11.91
N LEU A 30 -13.58 6.34 -10.88
CA LEU A 30 -12.33 5.59 -10.89
C LEU A 30 -12.32 4.58 -12.06
N LYS A 31 -11.13 4.34 -12.61
CA LYS A 31 -10.89 3.36 -13.67
C LYS A 31 -10.23 2.09 -13.14
N LEU A 32 -9.58 2.19 -11.98
CA LEU A 32 -8.90 1.10 -11.30
C LEU A 32 -9.17 1.19 -9.80
N LEU A 33 -9.46 0.07 -9.17
CA LEU A 33 -9.56 -0.08 -7.72
C LEU A 33 -8.75 -1.31 -7.32
N ALA A 34 -7.97 -1.24 -6.24
CA ALA A 34 -7.44 -2.44 -5.59
C ALA A 34 -8.06 -2.59 -4.21
N ILE A 35 -8.67 -3.75 -3.96
CA ILE A 35 -9.07 -4.14 -2.60
C ILE A 35 -7.90 -4.91 -2.00
N THR A 36 -7.45 -4.48 -0.82
CA THR A 36 -6.19 -4.89 -0.19
C THR A 36 -6.39 -5.09 1.30
N ASP A 37 -7.37 -5.92 1.67
CA ASP A 37 -7.66 -6.25 3.06
C ASP A 37 -6.41 -6.79 3.80
N HIS A 38 -6.35 -6.54 5.10
CA HIS A 38 -5.18 -6.86 5.92
C HIS A 38 -4.93 -8.38 6.04
N GLY A 39 -3.65 -8.76 6.00
CA GLY A 39 -3.20 -10.12 6.24
C GLY A 39 -3.30 -10.59 7.71
N PRO A 40 -3.07 -11.90 7.97
CA PRO A 40 -3.40 -12.55 9.25
C PRO A 40 -2.65 -12.12 10.49
N ALA A 41 -1.48 -11.49 10.37
CA ALA A 41 -0.69 -11.12 11.55
C ALA A 41 -1.21 -9.85 12.26
N LEU A 42 -2.08 -9.09 11.61
CA LEU A 42 -2.79 -7.98 12.23
C LEU A 42 -4.06 -8.49 12.93
N HIS A 43 -4.32 -8.01 14.15
CA HIS A 43 -5.47 -8.50 14.95
C HIS A 43 -6.82 -8.34 14.23
N VAL A 44 -6.91 -7.32 13.38
CA VAL A 44 -8.12 -6.98 12.61
C VAL A 44 -8.07 -7.48 11.17
N GLY A 45 -7.02 -8.24 10.80
CA GLY A 45 -6.87 -8.83 9.49
C GLY A 45 -7.60 -10.16 9.33
N MET A 46 -7.66 -10.63 8.08
CA MET A 46 -8.27 -11.90 7.71
C MET A 46 -7.53 -13.07 8.36
N LYS A 47 -8.25 -14.11 8.81
CA LYS A 47 -7.60 -15.37 9.19
C LYS A 47 -7.13 -16.11 7.94
N GLU A 48 -6.09 -16.93 8.09
CA GLU A 48 -5.53 -17.74 6.99
C GLU A 48 -6.60 -18.56 6.24
N ASN A 49 -7.55 -19.14 6.97
CA ASN A 49 -8.62 -19.95 6.39
C ASN A 49 -9.72 -19.13 5.69
N GLU A 50 -9.74 -17.82 5.83
CA GLU A 50 -10.70 -16.89 5.20
C GLU A 50 -10.18 -16.37 3.85
N ILE A 51 -8.86 -16.38 3.61
CA ILE A 51 -8.21 -15.86 2.40
C ILE A 51 -8.79 -16.49 1.13
N SER A 52 -8.98 -17.81 1.10
CA SER A 52 -9.54 -18.48 -0.08
C SER A 52 -10.96 -18.01 -0.44
N GLY A 53 -11.78 -17.70 0.57
CA GLY A 53 -13.12 -17.14 0.40
C GLY A 53 -13.08 -15.68 -0.05
N TYR A 54 -12.15 -14.89 0.49
CA TYR A 54 -11.87 -13.52 0.06
C TYR A 54 -11.51 -13.44 -1.42
N LEU A 55 -10.51 -14.22 -1.85
CA LEU A 55 -10.07 -14.24 -3.25
C LEU A 55 -11.22 -14.65 -4.18
N SER A 56 -11.93 -15.73 -3.86
CA SER A 56 -13.07 -16.20 -4.66
C SER A 56 -14.18 -15.13 -4.77
N THR A 57 -14.48 -14.45 -3.66
CA THR A 57 -15.50 -13.38 -3.65
C THR A 57 -15.09 -12.25 -4.59
N LEU A 58 -13.88 -11.74 -4.47
CA LEU A 58 -13.44 -10.63 -5.31
C LEU A 58 -13.28 -11.00 -6.79
N GLU A 59 -12.87 -12.23 -7.10
CA GLU A 59 -12.84 -12.72 -8.50
C GLU A 59 -14.24 -12.73 -9.11
N ASN A 60 -15.27 -13.18 -8.38
CA ASN A 60 -16.65 -13.14 -8.87
C ASN A 60 -17.16 -11.71 -9.06
N LEU A 61 -16.79 -10.78 -8.17
CA LEU A 61 -17.17 -9.37 -8.31
C LEU A 61 -16.47 -8.67 -9.46
N ARG A 62 -15.21 -9.05 -9.74
CA ARG A 62 -14.43 -8.53 -10.87
C ARG A 62 -15.17 -8.73 -12.20
N GLU A 63 -15.89 -9.83 -12.38
CA GLU A 63 -16.64 -10.10 -13.62
C GLU A 63 -17.72 -9.06 -13.93
N ASN A 64 -18.27 -8.41 -12.90
CA ASN A 64 -19.39 -7.46 -13.03
C ASN A 64 -18.98 -6.00 -12.79
N ALA A 65 -17.74 -5.75 -12.37
CA ALA A 65 -17.22 -4.41 -12.12
C ALA A 65 -17.09 -3.61 -13.43
N LYS A 66 -17.52 -2.34 -13.42
CA LYS A 66 -17.40 -1.38 -14.54
C LYS A 66 -16.03 -0.69 -14.58
N LEU A 67 -15.19 -0.95 -13.59
CA LEU A 67 -13.79 -0.54 -13.48
C LEU A 67 -12.89 -1.77 -13.44
N LYS A 68 -11.59 -1.59 -13.64
CA LYS A 68 -10.63 -2.67 -13.42
C LYS A 68 -10.46 -2.89 -11.92
N LEU A 69 -10.86 -4.05 -11.43
CA LEU A 69 -10.70 -4.45 -10.02
C LEU A 69 -9.45 -5.32 -9.88
N LEU A 70 -8.52 -4.91 -9.02
CA LEU A 70 -7.36 -5.70 -8.59
C LEU A 70 -7.67 -6.38 -7.27
N VAL A 71 -7.33 -7.66 -7.19
CA VAL A 71 -7.37 -8.44 -5.96
C VAL A 71 -5.99 -8.41 -5.34
N GLY A 72 -5.89 -7.76 -4.18
CA GLY A 72 -4.67 -7.66 -3.43
C GLY A 72 -4.85 -7.99 -1.96
N ILE A 73 -3.74 -7.95 -1.24
CA ILE A 73 -3.69 -8.08 0.22
C ILE A 73 -2.66 -7.08 0.71
N GLU A 74 -2.95 -6.43 1.84
CA GLU A 74 -1.91 -5.74 2.59
C GLU A 74 -1.25 -6.72 3.58
N ALA A 75 -0.10 -7.25 3.17
CA ALA A 75 0.71 -8.14 4.00
C ALA A 75 1.45 -7.36 5.09
N ASN A 76 1.56 -7.98 6.26
CA ASN A 76 2.29 -7.45 7.39
C ASN A 76 3.73 -7.97 7.41
N VAL A 77 4.68 -7.08 7.63
CA VAL A 77 6.04 -7.48 8.02
C VAL A 77 6.00 -8.05 9.44
N LEU A 78 6.53 -9.27 9.59
CA LEU A 78 6.54 -10.02 10.83
C LEU A 78 7.74 -9.69 11.71
N ASN A 79 8.90 -9.36 11.11
CA ASN A 79 10.15 -9.15 11.84
C ASN A 79 11.19 -8.32 11.03
N GLU A 80 12.31 -7.97 11.67
CA GLU A 80 13.38 -7.20 11.02
C GLU A 80 14.10 -7.96 9.90
N SER A 81 13.99 -9.29 9.85
CA SER A 81 14.53 -10.11 8.74
C SER A 81 13.69 -10.02 7.47
N GLY A 82 12.55 -9.33 7.52
CA GLY A 82 11.68 -9.10 6.36
C GLY A 82 10.72 -10.24 6.05
N ASP A 83 10.47 -11.15 7.00
CA ASP A 83 9.40 -12.15 6.84
C ASP A 83 8.04 -11.45 6.79
N ILE A 84 7.10 -12.00 6.02
CA ILE A 84 5.74 -11.46 5.86
C ILE A 84 4.70 -12.53 6.16
N ASP A 85 3.47 -12.12 6.46
CA ASP A 85 2.37 -13.00 6.90
C ASP A 85 1.57 -13.66 5.77
N ILE A 86 2.04 -13.58 4.52
CA ILE A 86 1.40 -14.20 3.36
C ILE A 86 2.35 -15.16 2.65
N GLU A 87 1.93 -16.41 2.55
CA GLU A 87 2.65 -17.49 1.89
C GLU A 87 2.79 -17.27 0.37
N GLU A 88 3.83 -17.87 -0.22
CA GLU A 88 4.14 -17.70 -1.64
C GLU A 88 2.99 -18.11 -2.58
N GLU A 89 2.34 -19.24 -2.30
CA GLU A 89 1.22 -19.73 -3.11
C GLU A 89 0.03 -18.75 -3.13
N THR A 90 -0.21 -18.05 -2.01
CA THR A 90 -1.24 -17.01 -1.95
C THR A 90 -0.81 -15.78 -2.74
N ARG A 91 0.45 -15.36 -2.62
CA ARG A 91 0.99 -14.19 -3.35
C ARG A 91 0.90 -14.35 -4.87
N GLU A 92 1.08 -15.56 -5.39
CA GLU A 92 0.98 -15.86 -6.83
C GLU A 92 -0.45 -15.67 -7.39
N LYS A 93 -1.47 -15.64 -6.53
CA LYS A 93 -2.88 -15.44 -6.91
C LYS A 93 -3.32 -13.97 -6.85
N LEU A 94 -2.47 -13.08 -6.35
CA LEU A 94 -2.78 -11.65 -6.20
C LEU A 94 -2.38 -10.89 -7.47
N ASP A 95 -3.17 -9.88 -7.83
CA ASP A 95 -2.76 -8.90 -8.85
C ASP A 95 -1.78 -7.86 -8.28
N ILE A 96 -1.88 -7.60 -6.97
CA ILE A 96 -1.10 -6.58 -6.27
C ILE A 96 -0.85 -6.99 -4.81
N LEU A 97 0.41 -7.04 -4.42
CA LEU A 97 0.82 -7.24 -3.03
C LEU A 97 1.25 -5.90 -2.42
N VAL A 98 0.50 -5.45 -1.43
CA VAL A 98 0.81 -4.26 -0.65
C VAL A 98 1.50 -4.70 0.65
N LEU A 99 2.51 -3.96 1.08
CA LEU A 99 3.28 -4.26 2.28
C LEU A 99 3.12 -3.14 3.31
N GLY A 100 2.65 -3.49 4.51
CA GLY A 100 2.55 -2.63 5.67
C GLY A 100 3.40 -3.09 6.85
N ILE A 101 3.74 -2.17 7.75
CA ILE A 101 4.38 -2.46 9.03
C ILE A 101 3.48 -1.95 10.16
N HIS A 102 2.75 -2.86 10.78
CA HIS A 102 1.80 -2.55 11.86
C HIS A 102 2.27 -2.97 13.24
N ARG A 103 3.45 -3.59 13.33
CA ARG A 103 4.07 -3.99 14.59
C ARG A 103 5.57 -3.77 14.50
N LEU A 104 6.11 -3.04 15.47
CA LEU A 104 7.54 -2.94 15.73
C LEU A 104 7.85 -3.51 17.10
N TRP A 105 9.06 -4.02 17.25
CA TRP A 105 9.58 -4.54 18.52
C TRP A 105 9.87 -3.38 19.47
N PHE A 106 9.76 -3.62 20.80
CA PHE A 106 9.82 -2.54 21.80
C PHE A 106 11.13 -1.76 21.75
N VAL A 107 11.06 -0.59 21.13
CA VAL A 107 12.10 0.44 21.07
C VAL A 107 11.46 1.73 21.57
N SER A 108 12.02 2.32 22.62
CA SER A 108 11.46 3.54 23.22
C SER A 108 11.92 4.82 22.51
N ASP A 109 13.04 4.78 21.79
CA ASP A 109 13.58 5.93 21.06
C ASP A 109 12.96 6.01 19.65
N PRO A 110 12.36 7.15 19.24
CA PRO A 110 11.72 7.29 17.94
C PRO A 110 12.66 7.11 16.74
N ARG A 111 13.95 7.46 16.87
CA ARG A 111 14.93 7.32 15.80
C ARG A 111 15.38 5.88 15.64
N GLU A 112 15.64 5.18 16.75
CA GLU A 112 15.90 3.74 16.71
C GLU A 112 14.70 2.97 16.11
N MET A 113 13.48 3.40 16.43
CA MET A 113 12.24 2.85 15.84
C MET A 113 12.16 3.09 14.34
N ALA A 114 12.49 4.30 13.87
CA ALA A 114 12.56 4.62 12.44
C ALA A 114 13.61 3.78 11.70
N LEU A 115 14.78 3.58 12.31
CA LEU A 115 15.82 2.71 11.75
C LEU A 115 15.38 1.23 11.71
N ALA A 116 14.68 0.75 12.74
CA ALA A 116 14.12 -0.61 12.75
C ALA A 116 13.03 -0.80 11.68
N TYR A 117 12.15 0.17 11.52
CA TYR A 117 11.16 0.20 10.44
C TYR A 117 11.85 0.11 9.08
N LEU A 118 12.84 0.98 8.84
CA LEU A 118 13.61 1.03 7.58
C LEU A 118 14.28 -0.31 7.28
N ARG A 119 14.98 -0.92 8.25
CA ARG A 119 15.63 -2.23 8.08
C ARG A 119 14.63 -3.32 7.72
N SER A 120 13.52 -3.38 8.46
CA SER A 120 12.45 -4.37 8.23
C SER A 120 11.88 -4.24 6.81
N LEU A 121 11.62 -3.00 6.39
CA LEU A 121 11.09 -2.69 5.07
C LEU A 121 12.06 -3.09 3.95
N VAL A 122 13.32 -2.67 4.04
CA VAL A 122 14.36 -3.01 3.06
C VAL A 122 14.52 -4.53 2.94
N ASN A 123 14.58 -5.24 4.05
CA ASN A 123 14.74 -6.70 4.04
C ASN A 123 13.52 -7.40 3.43
N ALA A 124 12.30 -6.94 3.70
CA ALA A 124 11.10 -7.49 3.09
C ALA A 124 11.08 -7.30 1.56
N ILE A 125 11.45 -6.11 1.06
CA ILE A 125 11.51 -5.83 -0.38
C ILE A 125 12.60 -6.67 -1.07
N LYS A 126 13.75 -6.89 -0.43
CA LYS A 126 14.80 -7.78 -0.95
C LYS A 126 14.33 -9.22 -1.05
N LYS A 127 13.59 -9.69 -0.04
CA LYS A 127 13.20 -11.09 0.10
C LYS A 127 11.97 -11.45 -0.74
N HIS A 128 10.99 -10.57 -0.82
CA HIS A 128 9.69 -10.83 -1.44
C HIS A 128 9.44 -9.89 -2.61
N LYS A 129 8.69 -10.35 -3.62
CA LYS A 129 8.25 -9.49 -4.72
C LYS A 129 7.08 -8.64 -4.21
N ILE A 130 7.36 -7.40 -3.85
CA ILE A 130 6.39 -6.44 -3.30
C ILE A 130 6.04 -5.42 -4.39
N ASP A 131 4.76 -5.16 -4.60
CA ASP A 131 4.32 -4.18 -5.61
C ASP A 131 4.23 -2.77 -5.02
N VAL A 132 3.75 -2.65 -3.77
CA VAL A 132 3.56 -1.35 -3.09
C VAL A 132 3.99 -1.43 -1.63
N VAL A 133 4.69 -0.42 -1.14
CA VAL A 133 4.80 -0.14 0.31
C VAL A 133 3.68 0.82 0.69
N ALA A 134 2.77 0.35 1.55
CA ALA A 134 1.69 1.16 2.10
C ALA A 134 2.20 2.17 3.13
N HIS A 135 1.64 3.39 3.09
CA HIS A 135 1.83 4.47 4.06
C HIS A 135 3.22 4.46 4.73
N PRO A 136 4.29 4.65 3.94
CA PRO A 136 5.65 4.39 4.38
C PRO A 136 6.00 5.27 5.58
N PHE A 137 6.69 4.70 6.56
CA PHE A 137 7.06 5.34 7.83
C PHE A 137 5.90 5.78 8.73
N GLN A 138 4.64 5.51 8.38
CA GLN A 138 3.54 5.72 9.30
C GLN A 138 3.54 4.63 10.37
N PHE A 139 3.89 5.01 11.61
CA PHE A 139 3.77 4.14 12.78
C PHE A 139 3.64 4.99 14.05
N HIS A 140 2.41 5.15 14.55
CA HIS A 140 2.07 6.11 15.61
C HIS A 140 2.51 7.56 15.30
N GLY A 141 2.58 7.90 14.02
CA GLY A 141 3.10 9.16 13.50
C GLY A 141 4.12 8.91 12.39
N ASP A 142 4.55 9.99 11.75
CA ASP A 142 5.50 9.96 10.66
C ASP A 142 6.93 9.77 11.18
N LEU A 143 7.47 8.55 11.06
CA LEU A 143 8.83 8.20 11.46
C LEU A 143 9.89 8.75 10.50
N SER A 144 9.54 9.14 9.27
CA SER A 144 10.51 9.62 8.28
C SER A 144 11.23 10.88 8.75
N ARG A 145 10.60 11.69 9.62
CA ARG A 145 11.19 12.88 10.24
C ARG A 145 12.43 12.61 11.08
N PHE A 146 12.66 11.38 11.49
CA PHE A 146 13.82 10.97 12.30
C PHE A 146 14.98 10.44 11.46
N LEU A 147 14.81 10.40 10.13
CA LEU A 147 15.78 9.91 9.17
C LEU A 147 16.12 10.99 8.15
N THR A 148 17.34 10.94 7.65
CA THR A 148 17.80 11.76 6.52
C THR A 148 17.58 11.03 5.19
N ILE A 149 17.61 11.78 4.08
CA ILE A 149 17.55 11.19 2.73
C ILE A 149 18.71 10.20 2.49
N ASP A 150 19.89 10.50 3.04
CA ASP A 150 21.05 9.60 2.94
C ASP A 150 20.83 8.28 3.68
N GLU A 151 20.14 8.31 4.82
CA GLU A 151 19.84 7.10 5.61
C GLU A 151 18.82 6.20 4.91
N ILE A 152 17.85 6.76 4.17
CA ILE A 152 16.86 5.98 3.42
C ILE A 152 17.34 5.57 2.02
N ARG A 153 18.58 5.90 1.62
CA ARG A 153 19.07 5.65 0.26
C ARG A 153 18.94 4.19 -0.17
N GLU A 154 19.24 3.26 0.74
CA GLU A 154 19.10 1.82 0.48
C GLU A 154 17.66 1.41 0.16
N LEU A 155 16.66 2.05 0.80
CA LEU A 155 15.24 1.83 0.47
C LEU A 155 14.93 2.30 -0.95
N LEU A 156 15.44 3.46 -1.35
CA LEU A 156 15.20 4.00 -2.70
C LEU A 156 15.80 3.08 -3.77
N GLU A 157 17.05 2.64 -3.56
CA GLU A 157 17.75 1.74 -4.47
C GLU A 157 17.06 0.37 -4.60
N VAL A 158 16.67 -0.23 -3.47
CA VAL A 158 16.00 -1.53 -3.51
C VAL A 158 14.59 -1.42 -4.11
N ALA A 159 13.83 -0.38 -3.78
CA ALA A 159 12.49 -0.17 -4.34
C ALA A 159 12.55 0.00 -5.86
N ALA A 160 13.47 0.84 -6.36
CA ALA A 160 13.65 1.06 -7.79
C ALA A 160 14.05 -0.23 -8.53
N SER A 161 15.07 -0.93 -8.01
CA SER A 161 15.60 -2.15 -8.66
C SER A 161 14.61 -3.33 -8.64
N ARG A 162 13.75 -3.40 -7.62
CA ARG A 162 12.71 -4.43 -7.48
C ARG A 162 11.40 -4.04 -8.14
N GLY A 163 11.27 -2.79 -8.59
CA GLY A 163 10.04 -2.26 -9.18
C GLY A 163 8.91 -2.06 -8.16
N THR A 164 9.24 -1.97 -6.87
CA THR A 164 8.31 -1.71 -5.77
C THR A 164 7.98 -0.23 -5.73
N ALA A 165 6.70 0.10 -5.80
CA ALA A 165 6.23 1.47 -5.68
C ALA A 165 6.07 1.90 -4.22
N ILE A 166 6.10 3.21 -3.99
CA ILE A 166 5.93 3.80 -2.66
C ILE A 166 4.62 4.58 -2.61
N GLU A 167 3.78 4.33 -1.62
CA GLU A 167 2.46 4.95 -1.53
C GLU A 167 2.51 6.44 -1.11
N VAL A 168 1.74 7.26 -1.82
CA VAL A 168 1.25 8.57 -1.37
C VAL A 168 -0.14 8.37 -0.78
N ASN A 169 -0.22 8.39 0.55
CA ASN A 169 -1.41 7.96 1.29
C ASN A 169 -2.26 9.15 1.76
N GLU A 170 -3.56 9.13 1.43
CA GLU A 170 -4.50 10.23 1.76
C GLU A 170 -4.77 10.40 3.27
N LYS A 171 -4.87 9.28 3.99
CA LYS A 171 -5.29 9.24 5.39
C LYS A 171 -4.22 9.80 6.31
N TYR A 172 -2.98 9.38 6.10
CA TYR A 172 -1.86 9.74 6.98
C TYR A 172 -1.08 10.97 6.52
N ARG A 173 -1.11 11.28 5.22
CA ARG A 173 -0.50 12.51 4.66
C ARG A 173 0.99 12.65 5.00
N ALA A 174 1.66 11.52 5.04
CA ALA A 174 3.07 11.37 5.36
C ALA A 174 3.64 10.20 4.53
N PRO A 175 4.94 10.22 4.20
CA PRO A 175 5.96 11.26 4.48
C PRO A 175 5.74 12.59 3.74
N GLY A 176 6.66 13.53 3.94
CA GLY A 176 6.64 14.85 3.29
C GLY A 176 7.19 14.87 1.86
N GLU A 177 7.20 16.06 1.26
CA GLU A 177 7.60 16.28 -0.15
C GLU A 177 9.01 15.80 -0.48
N ASP A 178 9.99 16.09 0.38
CA ASP A 178 11.41 15.76 0.13
C ASP A 178 11.61 14.25 -0.04
N PHE A 179 10.84 13.44 0.71
CA PHE A 179 10.86 11.99 0.59
C PHE A 179 10.34 11.54 -0.78
N TYR A 180 9.17 12.03 -1.21
CA TYR A 180 8.60 11.64 -2.50
C TYR A 180 9.41 12.17 -3.68
N ARG A 181 10.05 13.33 -3.56
CA ARG A 181 11.03 13.80 -4.57
C ARG A 181 12.21 12.85 -4.66
N ALA A 182 12.78 12.44 -3.52
CA ALA A 182 13.87 11.47 -3.50
C ALA A 182 13.46 10.12 -4.13
N CYS A 183 12.22 9.65 -3.93
CA CYS A 183 11.69 8.49 -4.65
C CYS A 183 11.77 8.66 -6.17
N LEU A 184 11.20 9.77 -6.70
CA LEU A 184 11.17 10.02 -8.15
C LEU A 184 12.57 10.18 -8.75
N GLU A 185 13.46 10.91 -8.07
CA GLU A 185 14.85 11.12 -8.49
C GLU A 185 15.65 9.81 -8.57
N ASN A 186 15.26 8.79 -7.80
CA ASN A 186 15.86 7.46 -7.82
C ASN A 186 15.08 6.45 -8.69
N GLY A 187 14.10 6.91 -9.47
CA GLY A 187 13.33 6.06 -10.39
C GLY A 187 12.29 5.17 -9.69
N VAL A 188 11.94 5.47 -8.45
CA VAL A 188 10.89 4.77 -7.70
C VAL A 188 9.54 5.32 -8.13
N MET A 189 8.65 4.44 -8.59
CA MET A 189 7.28 4.82 -8.92
C MET A 189 6.45 5.07 -7.66
N LEU A 190 5.43 5.92 -7.78
CA LEU A 190 4.49 6.18 -6.70
C LEU A 190 3.19 5.40 -6.88
N SER A 191 2.66 4.89 -5.77
CA SER A 191 1.29 4.38 -5.67
C SER A 191 0.38 5.43 -5.03
N VAL A 192 -0.93 5.35 -5.27
CA VAL A 192 -1.92 6.26 -4.68
C VAL A 192 -3.00 5.45 -3.99
N GLY A 193 -3.31 5.79 -2.76
CA GLY A 193 -4.25 5.02 -1.95
C GLY A 193 -4.95 5.88 -0.91
N THR A 194 -6.22 5.58 -0.65
CA THR A 194 -6.97 6.27 0.39
C THR A 194 -6.84 5.62 1.75
N ASP A 195 -6.48 4.34 1.83
CA ASP A 195 -6.59 3.52 3.05
C ASP A 195 -8.05 3.63 3.60
N SER A 196 -9.00 3.53 2.67
CA SER A 196 -10.42 3.64 3.00
C SER A 196 -10.94 2.37 3.63
N HIS A 197 -11.56 2.52 4.79
CA HIS A 197 -12.28 1.46 5.50
C HIS A 197 -13.80 1.61 5.38
N ARG A 198 -14.26 2.57 4.56
CA ARG A 198 -15.66 2.85 4.30
C ARG A 198 -15.83 3.34 2.87
N ALA A 199 -16.95 2.99 2.25
CA ALA A 199 -17.27 3.36 0.87
C ALA A 199 -17.33 4.88 0.66
N GLU A 200 -17.65 5.63 1.73
CA GLU A 200 -17.70 7.09 1.72
C GLU A 200 -16.34 7.76 1.45
N SER A 201 -15.21 7.15 1.80
CA SER A 201 -13.88 7.75 1.62
C SER A 201 -13.14 7.26 0.37
N VAL A 202 -13.55 6.12 -0.21
CA VAL A 202 -12.92 5.55 -1.42
C VAL A 202 -12.72 6.62 -2.48
N GLY A 203 -11.58 6.67 -3.15
CA GLY A 203 -11.31 7.61 -4.24
C GLY A 203 -11.28 9.11 -3.88
N ARG A 204 -11.45 9.49 -2.60
CA ARG A 204 -11.27 10.88 -2.14
C ARG A 204 -9.80 11.20 -1.94
N LEU A 205 -9.07 11.37 -3.04
CA LEU A 205 -7.61 11.54 -3.07
C LEU A 205 -7.20 13.02 -3.21
N ASP A 206 -7.86 13.93 -2.48
CA ASP A 206 -7.67 15.38 -2.63
C ASP A 206 -6.26 15.81 -2.19
N TRP A 207 -5.80 15.34 -1.03
CA TRP A 207 -4.45 15.65 -0.56
C TRP A 207 -3.40 14.97 -1.43
N VAL A 208 -3.61 13.71 -1.80
CA VAL A 208 -2.72 12.99 -2.70
C VAL A 208 -2.58 13.75 -4.03
N SER A 209 -3.69 14.19 -4.63
CA SER A 209 -3.67 14.95 -5.88
C SER A 209 -2.87 16.24 -5.74
N GLY A 210 -3.05 16.98 -4.63
CA GLY A 210 -2.29 18.19 -4.36
C GLY A 210 -0.78 17.93 -4.13
N MET A 211 -0.43 16.83 -3.45
CA MET A 211 0.95 16.42 -3.26
C MET A 211 1.62 16.11 -4.60
N LEU A 212 0.99 15.28 -5.45
CA LEU A 212 1.51 14.90 -6.76
C LEU A 212 1.73 16.11 -7.67
N GLU A 213 0.78 17.05 -7.70
CA GLU A 213 0.91 18.31 -8.45
C GLU A 213 2.09 19.14 -7.94
N LYS A 214 2.20 19.30 -6.61
CA LYS A 214 3.26 20.09 -5.98
C LYS A 214 4.66 19.55 -6.27
N ILE A 215 4.81 18.22 -6.34
CA ILE A 215 6.10 17.60 -6.65
C ILE A 215 6.34 17.39 -8.14
N GLY A 216 5.38 17.73 -9.00
CA GLY A 216 5.52 17.69 -10.46
C GLY A 216 5.46 16.30 -11.07
N VAL A 217 4.69 15.39 -10.46
CA VAL A 217 4.55 14.00 -10.93
C VAL A 217 3.84 13.92 -12.28
N SER A 218 4.39 13.09 -13.17
CA SER A 218 3.76 12.72 -14.44
C SER A 218 2.97 11.41 -14.33
N GLU A 219 2.08 11.12 -15.28
CA GLU A 219 1.39 9.82 -15.28
C GLU A 219 2.37 8.64 -15.38
N GLY A 220 3.52 8.83 -16.03
CA GLY A 220 4.54 7.79 -16.18
C GLY A 220 5.19 7.35 -14.86
N ASP A 221 5.08 8.17 -13.81
CA ASP A 221 5.64 7.89 -12.49
C ASP A 221 4.65 7.12 -11.59
N LEU A 222 3.40 6.97 -12.01
CA LEU A 222 2.32 6.39 -11.21
C LEU A 222 2.08 4.92 -11.54
N LEU A 223 2.16 4.06 -10.51
CA LEU A 223 2.09 2.60 -10.65
C LEU A 223 0.81 2.16 -11.37
N TYR A 224 -0.32 2.82 -11.11
CA TYR A 224 -1.61 2.44 -11.70
C TYR A 224 -1.58 2.38 -13.24
N THR A 225 -0.69 3.14 -13.89
CA THR A 225 -0.57 3.12 -15.35
C THR A 225 -0.08 1.78 -15.89
N ARG A 226 0.58 0.94 -15.09
CA ARG A 226 0.97 -0.42 -15.48
C ARG A 226 -0.25 -1.35 -15.58
N PHE A 227 -1.29 -1.09 -14.80
CA PHE A 227 -2.51 -1.90 -14.79
C PHE A 227 -3.55 -1.41 -15.80
N LEU A 228 -3.52 -0.14 -16.21
CA LEU A 228 -4.47 0.44 -17.17
C LEU A 228 -4.00 0.38 -18.65
N ARG A 229 -2.84 -0.21 -18.91
CA ARG A 229 -2.34 -0.48 -20.28
C ARG A 229 -3.02 -1.69 -20.91
#